data_AF-A0A3D0RC87-F1
#
_entry.id   AF-A0A3D0RC87-F1
#
_cell.length_a   1.000
_cell.length_b   1.000
_cell.length_c   1.000
_cell.angle_alpha   90.00
_cell.angle_beta   90.00
_cell.angle_gamma   90.00
#
_symmetry.space_group_name_H-M   'P 1'
#
loop_
_entity.id
_entity.type
_entity.pdbx_description
1 polymer ?
#
loop_
_entity_poly.entity_id
_entity_poly.type
_entity_poly.pdbx_seq_one_letter_code
_entity_poly.pdbx_strand_id
1 'polypeptide(L)' 'EANHRNPDTCWQGIEQGIKVRTDTRVSGIDRKTKRVVLSDGTSLGYDSLVLATGSTPVRLPSNVSG' A
#
# COMPACT_ATOMS: atom_id res chain seq x y z
N GLU A 1 40.61 3.46 -10.18
CA GLU A 1 39.64 3.67 -9.08
C GLU A 1 38.26 3.20 -9.56
N ALA A 2 37.85 1.99 -9.16
CA ALA A 2 36.71 1.29 -9.72
C ALA A 2 35.47 1.41 -8.82
N ASN A 3 34.50 2.18 -9.32
CA ASN A 3 33.05 2.14 -9.12
C ASN A 3 32.50 1.01 -8.21
N HIS A 4 32.30 1.31 -6.92
CA HIS A 4 31.61 0.46 -5.95
C HIS A 4 30.12 0.82 -5.90
N ARG A 5 29.37 0.51 -6.96
CA ARG A 5 27.90 0.67 -6.95
C ARG A 5 27.32 -0.51 -6.16
N ASN A 6 27.12 -0.31 -4.85
CA ASN A 6 26.55 -1.32 -3.96
C ASN A 6 25.04 -1.54 -4.27
N PRO A 7 24.63 -2.72 -4.79
CA PRO A 7 23.24 -3.00 -5.17
C PRO A 7 22.26 -3.14 -3.98
N ASP A 8 22.77 -3.15 -2.75
CA ASP A 8 21.96 -3.44 -1.55
C ASP A 8 21.22 -2.22 -0.97
N THR A 9 21.33 -1.04 -1.60
CA THR A 9 20.86 0.24 -1.06
C THR A 9 19.40 0.59 -1.36
N CYS A 10 18.66 -0.24 -2.08
CA CYS A 10 17.29 0.07 -2.52
C CYS A 10 16.23 0.14 -1.39
N TRP A 11 16.57 -0.20 -0.14
CA TRP A 11 15.63 -0.21 0.99
C TRP A 11 15.92 0.80 2.12
N GLN A 12 16.78 1.82 1.92
CA GLN A 12 17.08 2.84 2.94
C GLN A 12 15.88 3.68 3.45
N GLY A 13 14.66 3.47 2.94
CA GLY A 13 13.46 4.22 3.32
C GLY A 13 13.01 4.07 4.79
N ILE A 14 13.52 3.10 5.55
CA ILE A 14 13.09 2.88 6.94
C ILE A 14 13.65 3.95 7.91
N GLU A 15 14.75 4.63 7.54
CA GLU A 15 15.40 5.65 8.39
C GLU A 15 14.71 7.02 8.39
N GLN A 16 13.64 7.21 7.61
CA GLN A 16 13.03 8.52 7.35
C GLN A 16 11.79 8.82 8.22
N GLY A 17 11.59 8.12 9.35
CA GLY A 17 10.41 8.30 10.21
C GLY A 17 9.11 7.75 9.61
N ILE A 18 9.22 6.80 8.68
CA ILE A 18 8.07 6.20 7.98
C ILE A 18 7.52 5.04 8.82
N LYS A 19 6.25 5.15 9.24
CA LYS A 19 5.55 4.04 9.89
C LYS A 19 4.91 3.11 8.86
N VAL A 20 5.55 1.99 8.60
CA VAL A 20 5.02 0.93 7.75
C VAL A 20 4.13 -0.01 8.56
N ARG A 21 2.95 -0.33 8.03
CA ARG A 21 2.04 -1.34 8.59
C ARG A 21 1.80 -2.42 7.54
N THR A 22 2.50 -3.55 7.67
CA THR A 22 2.27 -4.74 6.84
C THR A 22 1.08 -5.53 7.37
N ASP A 23 0.57 -6.46 6.56
CA ASP A 23 -0.58 -7.31 6.90
C ASP A 23 -1.83 -6.53 7.38
N THR A 24 -1.94 -5.27 6.93
CA THR A 24 -2.97 -4.34 7.37
C THR A 24 -3.81 -3.92 6.17
N ARG A 25 -5.02 -4.44 6.07
CA ARG A 25 -5.95 -4.10 4.98
C ARG A 25 -6.80 -2.89 5.36
N VAL A 26 -6.84 -1.89 4.47
CA VAL A 26 -7.85 -0.82 4.54
C VAL A 26 -9.15 -1.34 3.92
N SER A 27 -10.25 -1.29 4.67
CA SER A 27 -11.58 -1.75 4.26
C SER A 27 -12.48 -0.61 3.79
N GLY A 28 -12.20 0.63 4.20
CA GLY A 28 -13.01 1.78 3.81
C GLY A 28 -12.32 3.13 4.04
N ILE A 29 -12.92 4.18 3.47
CA ILE A 29 -12.47 5.56 3.61
C ILE A 29 -13.68 6.43 4.00
N ASP A 30 -13.65 7.00 5.20
CA ASP A 30 -14.58 8.07 5.60
C ASP A 30 -14.00 9.42 5.19
N ARG A 31 -14.51 9.95 4.07
CA ARG A 31 -14.07 11.22 3.50
C ARG A 31 -14.59 12.43 4.27
N LYS A 32 -15.69 12.29 5.03
CA LYS A 32 -16.27 13.40 5.81
C LYS A 32 -15.40 13.72 7.02
N THR A 33 -14.96 12.68 7.72
CA THR A 33 -14.09 12.81 8.89
C THR A 33 -12.60 12.71 8.57
N LYS A 34 -12.25 12.50 7.29
CA LYS A 34 -10.88 12.24 6.81
C LYS A 34 -10.19 11.09 7.56
N ARG A 35 -10.80 9.91 7.54
CA ARG A 35 -10.25 8.70 8.17
C ARG A 35 -10.26 7.51 7.22
N VAL A 36 -9.29 6.62 7.37
CA VAL A 36 -9.33 5.27 6.80
C VAL A 36 -9.77 4.28 7.87
N VAL A 37 -10.56 3.29 7.46
CA VAL A 37 -11.02 2.19 8.32
C VAL A 37 -10.24 0.94 7.93
N LEU A 38 -9.64 0.31 8.92
CA LEU A 38 -8.90 -0.94 8.77
C LEU A 38 -9.82 -2.14 8.93
N SER A 39 -9.40 -3.31 8.45
CA SER A 39 -10.19 -4.55 8.53
C SER A 39 -10.48 -5.02 9.96
N ASP A 40 -9.66 -4.60 10.93
CA ASP A 40 -9.85 -4.88 12.36
C ASP A 40 -10.82 -3.90 13.06
N GLY A 41 -11.37 -2.93 12.32
CA GLY A 41 -12.23 -1.87 12.86
C GLY A 41 -11.48 -0.63 13.37
N THR A 42 -10.15 -0.66 13.42
CA THR A 42 -9.33 0.50 13.79
C THR A 42 -9.51 1.63 12.77
N SER A 43 -9.51 2.88 13.22
CA SER A 43 -9.58 4.04 12.33
C SER A 43 -8.37 4.96 12.47
N LEU A 44 -7.80 5.39 11.33
CA LEU A 44 -6.65 6.28 11.29
C LEU A 44 -7.04 7.58 10.57
N GLY A 45 -6.78 8.72 11.22
CA GLY A 45 -6.97 10.04 10.60
C GLY A 45 -5.87 10.36 9.59
N TYR A 46 -6.21 11.15 8.58
CA TYR A 46 -5.26 11.66 7.60
C TYR A 46 -5.56 13.12 7.27
N ASP A 47 -4.52 13.88 6.96
CA ASP A 47 -4.66 15.22 6.34
C ASP A 47 -4.74 15.11 4.82
N SER A 48 -3.85 14.28 4.26
CA SER A 48 -3.74 13.94 2.83
C SER A 48 -3.74 12.41 2.65
N LEU A 49 -4.45 11.92 1.63
CA LEU A 49 -4.56 10.50 1.32
C LEU A 49 -4.12 10.21 -0.11
N VAL A 50 -3.14 9.31 -0.26
CA VAL A 50 -2.68 8.79 -1.55
C VAL A 50 -3.16 7.36 -1.72
N LEU A 51 -3.82 7.05 -2.84
CA LEU A 51 -4.23 5.70 -3.18
C LEU A 51 -3.21 5.06 -4.11
N ALA A 52 -2.43 4.14 -3.56
CA ALA A 52 -1.40 3.38 -4.28
C ALA A 52 -1.66 1.87 -4.18
N THR A 53 -2.94 1.45 -4.25
CA THR A 53 -3.37 0.05 -4.04
C THR A 53 -3.00 -0.89 -5.19
N GLY A 54 -2.42 -0.39 -6.27
CA GLY A 54 -2.23 -1.14 -7.50
C GLY A 54 -3.56 -1.58 -8.11
N SER A 55 -3.55 -2.73 -8.77
CA SER A 55 -4.74 -3.33 -9.41
C SER A 55 -4.83 -4.82 -9.11
N THR A 56 -6.03 -5.38 -9.25
CA THR A 56 -6.24 -6.83 -9.22
C THR A 56 -6.42 -7.33 -10.65
N PRO A 57 -5.68 -8.38 -11.09
CA PRO A 57 -5.85 -8.94 -12.42
C PRO A 57 -7.28 -9.41 -12.68
N VAL A 58 -7.81 -9.12 -13.87
CA VAL A 58 -9.11 -9.64 -14.32
C VAL A 58 -8.98 -11.15 -14.50
N ARG A 59 -9.85 -11.93 -13.86
CA ARG A 59 -9.93 -13.38 -14.09
C ARG A 59 -10.85 -13.66 -15.26
N LEU A 60 -10.39 -14.48 -16.21
CA LEU A 60 -11.22 -14.99 -17.29
C LEU A 60 -12.32 -15.89 -16.70
N PRO A 61 -13.59 -15.76 -17.14
CA PRO A 61 -14.64 -16.68 -16.73
C PRO A 61 -14.32 -18.10 -17.20
N SER A 62 -14.53 -19.09 -16.34
CA SER A 62 -14.25 -20.51 -16.64
C SER A 62 -15.18 -21.11 -17.70
N ASN A 63 -16.25 -20.40 -18.07
CA ASN A 63 -17.23 -20.82 -19.08
C ASN A 63 -17.02 -20.18 -20.46
N VAL A 64 -15.88 -19.51 -20.69
CA VAL A 64 -15.50 -19.10 -22.05
C VAL A 64 -14.90 -20.33 -22.75
N SER A 65 -15.76 -21.20 -23.27
CA SER A 65 -15.41 -22.18 -24.30
C SER A 65 -15.76 -21.60 -25.67
N GLY A 66 -14.80 -21.58 -26.58
CA GLY A 66 -15.03 -21.32 -28.01
C GLY A 66 -15.73 -22.47 -28.70
#